data_AF-A0A9E5PQU0-F1
#
_entry.id   AF-A0A9E5PQU0-F1
#
_cell.length_a   1.000
_cell.length_b   1.000
_cell.length_c   1.000
_cell.angle_alpha   90.00
_cell.angle_beta   90.00
_cell.angle_gamma   90.00
#
_symmetry.space_group_name_H-M   'P 1'
#
loop_
_entity.id
_entity.type
_entity.pdbx_description
1 polymer ?
#
loop_
_entity_poly.entity_id
_entity_poly.type
_entity_poly.pdbx_seq_one_letter_code
_entity_poly.pdbx_strand_id
1 'polypeptide(L)'
;MGRKAQRAWTARVTLAVLGGYGLAALASVAGLAFPWRAIDGVVAGMLTSFAVATAVAVLVFAVKAGARGGVRPRVTWLHTWAGLLAAWVLYAVFWTGSLAFYREELTTWMQAEAPPQAREVDVAALSDRLAAHLASAAPGATRWSIELPDARRLTPTAYWSGPAGAGQQAFDSATGEPRTARATAGGEFFYRFHYQLHHIPYLWGRWIVGIAALLGLVAMVSGVVVHKKLFADFFTFRAGKGRRSWLDAHNALSVLPLPFHFMIVYSGLVILGFQYMPWGALAAFDGAGERRAAIAAETVAAWPVGAPSGQAAPLAALAPLLRQAQARWGAQGIDRVVVHHPGDAAARVLVVRGPAGRVTHRREFLLFDGASGALLRESGPVGAPAAVLGGLYALHLGRFADPVLQGICFLLGLAGTAMVGTGLVLWTAARGPGGAAGGVGRINVAVVAGLPLATAAYLWANRLLPANLPLRPEAEIQTFFAAWALALAVAGVLRPARAWPLQWGAGALLFGALPLLNALTTQRPLWRGLASGDAVFIGMDLACPALALGLGAMAWRARRAQGRVREGRHEQERGA
;
A
#
# COMPACT_ATOMS: atom_id res chain seq x y z
N MET A 1 -29.47 26.05 12.02
CA MET A 1 -30.33 24.87 11.79
C MET A 1 -31.21 24.69 13.02
N GLY A 2 -32.54 24.55 12.88
CA GLY A 2 -33.40 24.33 14.05
C GLY A 2 -33.15 22.97 14.71
N ARG A 3 -33.39 22.84 16.03
CA ARG A 3 -33.12 21.62 16.82
C ARG A 3 -33.72 20.34 16.20
N LYS A 4 -34.92 20.43 15.60
CA LYS A 4 -35.56 19.29 14.89
C LYS A 4 -34.76 18.82 13.67
N ALA A 5 -34.24 19.75 12.87
CA ALA A 5 -33.42 19.43 11.71
C ALA A 5 -32.07 18.81 12.11
N GLN A 6 -31.48 19.29 13.21
CA GLN A 6 -30.24 18.72 13.76
C GLN A 6 -30.46 17.28 14.24
N ARG A 7 -31.53 17.00 15.01
CA ARG A 7 -31.86 15.63 15.44
C ARG A 7 -32.08 14.67 14.27
N ALA A 8 -32.82 15.11 13.24
CA ALA A 8 -33.03 14.30 12.04
C ALA A 8 -31.72 14.00 11.29
N TRP A 9 -30.79 14.94 11.29
CA TRP A 9 -29.47 14.76 10.70
C TRP A 9 -28.58 13.82 11.51
N THR A 10 -28.54 13.98 12.84
CA THR A 10 -27.83 13.06 13.73
C THR A 10 -28.36 11.64 13.57
N ALA A 11 -29.68 11.45 13.56
CA ALA A 11 -30.29 10.13 13.37
C ALA A 11 -29.88 9.47 12.05
N ARG A 12 -29.78 10.23 10.95
CA ARG A 12 -29.31 9.71 9.65
C ARG A 12 -27.85 9.29 9.69
N VAL A 13 -26.98 10.10 10.29
CA VAL A 13 -25.57 9.74 10.44
C VAL A 13 -25.43 8.48 11.31
N THR A 14 -26.13 8.42 12.45
CA THR A 14 -26.15 7.25 13.33
C THR A 14 -26.64 6.01 12.59
N LEU A 15 -27.73 6.10 11.82
CA LEU A 15 -28.26 4.99 11.03
C LEU A 15 -27.26 4.54 9.95
N ALA A 16 -26.64 5.48 9.23
CA ALA A 16 -25.66 5.15 8.19
C ALA A 16 -24.43 4.45 8.76
N VAL A 17 -23.97 4.84 9.96
CA VAL A 17 -22.78 4.26 10.60
C VAL A 17 -23.11 2.96 11.33
N LEU A 18 -23.99 3.01 12.34
CA LEU A 18 -24.30 1.86 13.18
C LEU A 18 -25.19 0.85 12.47
N GLY A 19 -26.23 1.32 11.77
CA GLY A 19 -27.10 0.45 10.97
C GLY A 19 -26.35 -0.14 9.79
N GLY A 20 -25.50 0.64 9.12
CA GLY A 20 -24.62 0.17 8.05
C GLY A 20 -23.66 -0.93 8.52
N TYR A 21 -22.99 -0.73 9.66
CA TYR A 21 -22.11 -1.75 10.23
C TYR A 21 -22.88 -2.99 10.71
N GLY A 22 -24.03 -2.82 11.36
CA GLY A 22 -24.88 -3.93 11.80
C GLY A 22 -25.35 -4.81 10.64
N LEU A 23 -25.79 -4.20 9.53
CA LEU A 23 -26.15 -4.95 8.32
C LEU A 23 -24.94 -5.62 7.67
N ALA A 24 -23.78 -4.98 7.68
CA ALA A 24 -22.55 -5.58 7.19
C ALA A 24 -22.10 -6.79 8.04
N ALA A 25 -22.28 -6.73 9.36
CA ALA A 25 -22.04 -7.84 10.26
C ALA A 25 -23.00 -9.01 10.01
N LEU A 26 -24.29 -8.72 9.79
CA LEU A 26 -25.26 -9.73 9.38
C LEU A 26 -24.90 -10.36 8.03
N ALA A 27 -24.48 -9.56 7.04
CA ALA A 27 -23.99 -10.06 5.76
C ALA A 27 -22.76 -10.97 5.91
N SER A 28 -21.87 -10.66 6.86
CA SER A 28 -20.70 -11.49 7.17
C SER A 28 -21.10 -12.89 7.65
N VAL A 29 -22.17 -12.99 8.45
CA VAL A 29 -22.70 -14.26 8.97
C VAL A 29 -23.57 -14.97 7.93
N ALA A 30 -24.35 -14.23 7.13
CA ALA A 30 -25.26 -14.78 6.12
C ALA A 30 -24.54 -15.65 5.06
N GLY A 31 -23.24 -15.43 4.84
CA GLY A 31 -22.42 -16.30 3.99
C GLY A 31 -22.40 -17.77 4.44
N LEU A 32 -22.65 -18.05 5.72
CA LEU A 32 -22.72 -19.40 6.28
C LEU A 32 -24.03 -20.13 5.96
N ALA A 33 -25.06 -19.42 5.48
CA ALA A 33 -26.32 -20.03 5.07
C ALA A 33 -26.23 -20.78 3.73
N PHE A 34 -25.15 -20.56 2.97
CA PHE A 34 -24.90 -21.24 1.71
C PHE A 34 -24.29 -22.63 1.93
N PRO A 35 -24.56 -23.61 1.05
CA PRO A 35 -24.04 -24.97 1.16
C PRO A 35 -22.58 -25.08 0.71
N TRP A 36 -21.71 -24.23 1.27
CA TRP A 36 -20.27 -24.20 1.01
C TRP A 36 -19.48 -24.72 2.21
N ARG A 37 -18.16 -24.93 2.03
CA ARG A 37 -17.27 -25.12 3.18
C ARG A 37 -17.41 -23.91 4.09
N ALA A 38 -17.40 -24.12 5.41
CA ALA A 38 -17.60 -23.04 6.39
C ALA A 38 -16.69 -21.83 6.10
N ILE A 39 -15.41 -22.07 5.80
CA ILE A 39 -14.45 -21.01 5.48
C ILE A 39 -14.78 -20.24 4.19
N ASP A 40 -15.31 -20.90 3.15
CA ASP A 40 -15.75 -20.25 1.92
C ASP A 40 -16.97 -19.34 2.20
N GLY A 41 -17.90 -19.79 3.05
CA GLY A 41 -19.02 -18.97 3.53
C GLY A 41 -18.56 -17.75 4.33
N VAL A 42 -17.59 -17.92 5.23
CA VAL A 42 -16.97 -16.80 5.98
C VAL A 42 -16.35 -15.78 5.03
N VAL A 43 -15.55 -16.23 4.06
CA VAL A 43 -14.88 -15.35 3.10
C VAL A 43 -15.90 -14.62 2.23
N ALA A 44 -16.92 -15.31 1.72
CA ALA A 44 -17.95 -14.69 0.90
C ALA A 44 -18.75 -13.63 1.68
N GLY A 45 -19.16 -13.96 2.91
CA GLY A 45 -19.81 -13.02 3.81
C GLY A 45 -18.95 -11.77 4.02
N MET A 46 -17.68 -11.95 4.40
CA MET A 46 -16.73 -10.85 4.60
C MET A 46 -16.57 -9.95 3.36
N LEU A 47 -16.46 -10.53 2.16
CA LEU A 47 -16.38 -9.77 0.90
C LEU A 47 -17.64 -8.90 0.71
N THR A 48 -18.83 -9.46 0.92
CA THR A 48 -20.09 -8.73 0.73
C THR A 48 -20.33 -7.64 1.79
N SER A 49 -19.82 -7.81 3.02
CA SER A 49 -20.02 -6.87 4.13
C SER A 49 -19.62 -5.43 3.79
N PHE A 50 -18.48 -5.19 3.13
CA PHE A 50 -18.04 -3.83 2.80
C PHE A 50 -18.90 -3.17 1.71
N ALA A 51 -19.38 -3.97 0.75
CA ALA A 51 -20.33 -3.49 -0.26
C ALA A 51 -21.67 -3.10 0.38
N VAL A 52 -22.18 -3.93 1.31
CA VAL A 52 -23.40 -3.64 2.08
C VAL A 52 -23.23 -2.38 2.92
N ALA A 53 -22.13 -2.24 3.67
CA ALA A 53 -21.86 -1.05 4.48
C ALA A 53 -21.86 0.23 3.63
N THR A 54 -21.18 0.20 2.49
CA THR A 54 -21.10 1.33 1.56
C THR A 54 -22.47 1.66 0.96
N ALA A 55 -23.21 0.65 0.51
CA ALA A 55 -24.54 0.81 -0.09
C ALA A 55 -25.54 1.41 0.92
N VAL A 56 -25.59 0.88 2.14
CA VAL A 56 -26.47 1.40 3.20
C VAL A 56 -26.13 2.85 3.53
N ALA A 57 -24.83 3.17 3.69
CA ALA A 57 -24.40 4.53 3.96
C ALA A 57 -24.84 5.51 2.86
N VAL A 58 -24.79 5.13 1.58
CA VAL A 58 -25.27 5.98 0.48
C VAL A 58 -26.79 6.04 0.43
N LEU A 59 -27.48 4.90 0.58
CA LEU A 59 -28.93 4.80 0.51
C LEU A 59 -29.64 5.63 1.59
N VAL A 60 -29.11 5.68 2.82
CA VAL A 60 -29.67 6.51 3.90
C VAL A 60 -29.74 8.00 3.52
N PHE A 61 -28.81 8.46 2.68
CA PHE A 61 -28.80 9.85 2.19
C PHE A 61 -29.51 10.01 0.84
N ALA A 62 -29.61 8.95 0.03
CA ALA A 62 -30.26 8.94 -1.27
C ALA A 62 -31.81 8.80 -1.17
N VAL A 63 -32.33 8.03 -0.21
CA VAL A 63 -33.75 7.75 -0.08
C VAL A 63 -34.54 8.97 0.42
N LYS A 64 -35.72 9.21 -0.16
CA LYS A 64 -36.61 10.34 0.14
C LYS A 64 -37.45 10.08 1.40
N ALA A 65 -36.81 10.01 2.57
CA ALA A 65 -37.53 9.95 3.84
C ALA A 65 -38.00 11.35 4.25
N GLY A 66 -39.19 11.77 3.77
CA GLY A 66 -40.08 12.79 4.35
C GLY A 66 -39.56 14.23 4.59
N ALA A 67 -38.29 14.54 4.33
CA ALA A 67 -37.69 15.83 4.64
C ALA A 67 -37.71 16.78 3.42
N ARG A 68 -38.05 18.05 3.64
CA ARG A 68 -37.97 19.13 2.64
C ARG A 68 -36.53 19.25 2.11
N GLY A 69 -36.31 18.89 0.85
CA GLY A 69 -35.02 19.01 0.15
C GLY A 69 -34.76 17.89 -0.88
N GLY A 70 -34.12 18.23 -1.99
CA GLY A 70 -33.74 17.27 -3.03
C GLY A 70 -32.75 16.20 -2.55
N VAL A 71 -32.62 15.10 -3.30
CA VAL A 71 -31.63 14.03 -3.04
C VAL A 71 -30.20 14.55 -3.21
N ARG A 72 -29.95 15.31 -4.29
CA ARG A 72 -28.62 15.78 -4.67
C ARG A 72 -27.89 16.59 -3.58
N PRO A 73 -28.48 17.59 -2.89
CA PRO A 73 -27.81 18.29 -1.81
C PRO A 73 -27.36 17.39 -0.65
N ARG A 74 -28.14 16.34 -0.34
CA ARG A 74 -27.84 15.40 0.76
C ARG A 74 -26.67 14.48 0.41
N VAL A 75 -26.67 13.94 -0.80
CA VAL A 75 -25.56 13.10 -1.28
C VAL A 75 -24.30 13.94 -1.49
N THR A 76 -24.43 15.21 -1.93
CA THR A 76 -23.31 16.15 -2.03
C THR A 76 -22.69 16.43 -0.64
N TRP A 77 -23.53 16.59 0.38
CA TRP A 77 -23.06 16.71 1.76
C TRP A 77 -22.30 15.45 2.18
N LEU A 78 -22.85 14.26 1.90
CA LEU A 78 -22.21 12.98 2.25
C LEU A 78 -20.83 12.86 1.60
N HIS A 79 -20.74 13.09 0.28
CA HIS A 79 -19.48 13.09 -0.46
C HIS A 79 -18.46 14.06 0.16
N THR A 80 -18.90 15.30 0.44
CA THR A 80 -18.03 16.35 0.98
C THR A 80 -17.45 15.94 2.35
N TRP A 81 -18.27 15.43 3.27
CA TRP A 81 -17.83 15.13 4.62
C TRP A 81 -17.12 13.79 4.72
N ALA A 82 -17.59 12.74 4.03
CA ALA A 82 -16.88 11.48 3.97
C ALA A 82 -15.48 11.67 3.37
N GLY A 83 -15.39 12.43 2.27
CA GLY A 83 -14.11 12.80 1.66
C GLY A 83 -13.23 13.61 2.60
N LEU A 84 -13.74 14.70 3.19
CA LEU A 84 -12.95 15.58 4.06
C LEU A 84 -12.42 14.88 5.32
N LEU A 85 -13.24 14.08 5.99
CA LEU A 85 -12.85 13.36 7.21
C LEU A 85 -11.75 12.33 6.95
N ALA A 86 -11.75 11.71 5.76
CA ALA A 86 -10.76 10.71 5.37
C ALA A 86 -9.55 11.30 4.62
N ALA A 87 -9.66 12.53 4.11
CA ALA A 87 -8.75 13.05 3.08
C ALA A 87 -7.27 13.06 3.47
N TRP A 88 -6.90 13.48 4.68
CA TRP A 88 -5.48 13.52 5.06
C TRP A 88 -4.87 12.12 5.16
N VAL A 89 -5.62 11.15 5.70
CA VAL A 89 -5.18 9.76 5.77
C VAL A 89 -5.14 9.16 4.38
N LEU A 90 -6.20 9.31 3.58
CA LEU A 90 -6.24 8.80 2.20
C LEU A 90 -5.12 9.39 1.34
N TYR A 91 -4.82 10.68 1.47
CA TYR A 91 -3.72 11.31 0.76
C TYR A 91 -2.40 10.61 1.07
N ALA A 92 -2.12 10.38 2.36
CA ALA A 92 -0.90 9.73 2.80
C ALA A 92 -0.84 8.26 2.34
N VAL A 93 -1.96 7.53 2.46
CA VAL A 93 -2.10 6.14 2.03
C VAL A 93 -1.93 5.97 0.52
N PHE A 94 -2.55 6.83 -0.31
CA PHE A 94 -2.36 6.79 -1.76
C PHE A 94 -0.91 7.14 -2.14
N TRP A 95 -0.30 8.13 -1.48
CA TRP A 95 1.09 8.51 -1.74
C TRP A 95 2.05 7.37 -1.41
N THR A 96 2.03 6.85 -0.18
CA THR A 96 2.95 5.77 0.23
C THR A 96 2.60 4.44 -0.42
N GLY A 97 1.32 4.17 -0.71
CA GLY A 97 0.88 3.01 -1.48
C GLY A 97 1.38 3.05 -2.93
N SER A 98 1.42 4.24 -3.54
CA SER A 98 2.02 4.39 -4.88
C SER A 98 3.52 4.07 -4.83
N LEU A 99 4.24 4.58 -3.83
CA LEU A 99 5.67 4.24 -3.64
C LEU A 99 5.89 2.75 -3.36
N ALA A 100 4.95 2.08 -2.68
CA ALA A 100 5.03 0.66 -2.35
C ALA A 100 5.00 -0.26 -3.59
N PHE A 101 4.51 0.19 -4.74
CA PHE A 101 4.68 -0.55 -6.00
C PHE A 101 6.15 -0.78 -6.35
N TYR A 102 7.03 0.14 -5.95
CA TYR A 102 8.48 0.09 -6.16
C TYR A 102 9.24 -0.28 -4.88
N ARG A 103 8.61 -1.04 -3.97
CA ARG A 103 9.20 -1.41 -2.68
C ARG A 103 10.59 -2.03 -2.80
N GLU A 104 10.74 -3.02 -3.68
CA GLU A 104 12.00 -3.77 -3.85
C GLU A 104 13.07 -2.91 -4.55
N GLU A 105 12.65 -2.12 -5.53
CA GLU A 105 13.48 -1.21 -6.30
C GLU A 105 14.00 -0.06 -5.42
N LEU A 106 13.15 0.53 -4.57
CA LEU A 106 13.53 1.52 -3.57
C LEU A 106 14.53 0.94 -2.56
N THR A 107 14.28 -0.27 -2.06
CA THR A 107 15.19 -0.94 -1.11
C THR A 107 16.55 -1.20 -1.75
N THR A 108 16.56 -1.67 -3.00
CA THR A 108 17.78 -1.90 -3.79
C THR A 108 18.54 -0.59 -4.02
N TRP A 109 17.85 0.49 -4.40
CA TRP A 109 18.47 1.80 -4.58
C TRP A 109 19.05 2.35 -3.27
N MET A 110 18.40 2.08 -2.13
CA MET A 110 18.86 2.48 -0.80
C MET A 110 20.04 1.66 -0.26
N GLN A 111 20.43 0.58 -0.95
CA GLN A 111 21.58 -0.28 -0.64
C GLN A 111 22.63 -0.17 -1.75
N ALA A 112 23.09 1.05 -2.05
CA ALA A 112 23.84 1.35 -3.27
C ALA A 112 25.22 0.69 -3.39
N GLU A 113 25.86 0.37 -2.28
CA GLU A 113 27.12 -0.38 -2.22
C GLU A 113 26.97 -1.84 -2.60
N ALA A 114 25.75 -2.38 -2.54
CA ALA A 114 25.52 -3.78 -2.76
C ALA A 114 25.57 -4.07 -4.28
N PRO A 115 26.25 -5.15 -4.70
CA PRO A 115 26.46 -5.43 -6.11
C PRO A 115 25.12 -5.72 -6.83
N PRO A 116 25.05 -5.51 -8.15
CA PRO A 116 23.93 -5.95 -8.97
C PRO A 116 23.65 -7.43 -8.77
N GLN A 117 22.38 -7.81 -8.76
CA GLN A 117 21.93 -9.19 -8.58
C GLN A 117 21.73 -9.88 -9.93
N ALA A 118 22.02 -11.18 -9.99
CA ALA A 118 21.76 -11.99 -11.17
C ALA A 118 20.24 -12.09 -11.40
N ARG A 119 19.82 -11.89 -12.65
CA ARG A 119 18.41 -12.00 -13.04
C ARG A 119 18.00 -13.44 -13.37
N GLU A 120 18.94 -14.21 -13.92
CA GLU A 120 18.74 -15.61 -14.26
C GLU A 120 19.54 -16.47 -13.30
N VAL A 121 18.81 -17.19 -12.44
CA VAL A 121 19.39 -18.04 -11.41
C VAL A 121 18.69 -19.37 -11.42
N ASP A 122 19.46 -20.44 -11.29
CA ASP A 122 18.91 -21.75 -10.98
C ASP A 122 18.43 -21.79 -9.52
N VAL A 123 17.17 -21.42 -9.31
CA VAL A 123 16.56 -21.35 -7.97
C VAL A 123 16.55 -22.70 -7.25
N ALA A 124 16.59 -23.82 -7.99
CA ALA A 124 16.68 -25.15 -7.40
C ALA A 124 18.04 -25.35 -6.74
N ALA A 125 19.12 -25.15 -7.48
CA ALA A 125 20.48 -25.26 -6.96
C ALA A 125 20.78 -24.20 -5.87
N LEU A 126 20.25 -22.99 -6.02
CA LEU A 126 20.37 -21.95 -4.99
C LEU A 126 19.72 -22.39 -3.68
N SER A 127 18.53 -23.01 -3.74
CA SER A 127 17.81 -23.43 -2.53
C SER A 127 18.59 -24.45 -1.70
N ASP A 128 19.32 -25.37 -2.33
CA ASP A 128 20.21 -26.29 -1.62
C ASP A 128 21.34 -25.57 -0.90
N ARG A 129 22.00 -24.60 -1.58
CA ARG A 129 23.06 -23.78 -0.96
C ARG A 129 22.53 -23.01 0.25
N LEU A 130 21.36 -22.39 0.11
CA LEU A 130 20.73 -21.64 1.19
C LEU A 130 20.29 -22.54 2.35
N ALA A 131 19.74 -23.72 2.06
CA ALA A 131 19.38 -24.69 3.10
C ALA A 131 20.61 -25.19 3.86
N ALA A 132 21.72 -25.47 3.17
CA ALA A 132 22.98 -25.84 3.81
C ALA A 132 23.51 -24.72 4.72
N HIS A 133 23.47 -23.46 4.25
CA HIS A 133 23.85 -22.32 5.06
C HIS A 133 22.97 -22.18 6.31
N LEU A 134 21.65 -22.29 6.17
CA LEU A 134 20.70 -22.19 7.29
C LEU A 134 20.88 -23.32 8.31
N ALA A 135 21.21 -24.53 7.86
CA ALA A 135 21.51 -25.64 8.75
C ALA A 135 22.69 -25.31 9.69
N SER A 136 23.72 -24.61 9.17
CA SER A 136 24.87 -24.16 9.97
C SER A 136 24.63 -22.89 10.78
N ALA A 137 23.89 -21.92 10.23
CA ALA A 137 23.73 -20.59 10.81
C ALA A 137 22.61 -20.52 11.87
N ALA A 138 21.63 -21.42 11.79
CA ALA A 138 20.50 -21.48 12.70
C ALA A 138 20.20 -22.93 13.17
N PRO A 139 21.18 -23.63 13.80
CA PRO A 139 20.95 -24.97 14.33
C PRO A 139 19.88 -24.89 15.43
N GLY A 140 18.78 -25.62 15.25
CA GLY A 140 17.63 -25.62 16.19
C GLY A 140 16.49 -24.67 15.81
N ALA A 141 16.54 -24.00 14.66
CA ALA A 141 15.35 -23.36 14.11
C ALA A 141 14.29 -24.41 13.75
N THR A 142 13.05 -24.22 14.18
CA THR A 142 11.94 -25.14 13.88
C THR A 142 11.25 -24.81 12.56
N ARG A 143 11.58 -23.65 11.97
CA ARG A 143 11.04 -23.22 10.69
C ARG A 143 12.03 -22.35 9.93
N TRP A 144 12.18 -22.65 8.65
CA TRP A 144 12.85 -21.80 7.66
C TRP A 144 11.85 -21.34 6.60
N SER A 145 11.99 -20.13 6.09
CA SER A 145 11.27 -19.60 4.93
C SER A 145 12.27 -18.90 4.03
N ILE A 146 12.52 -19.48 2.87
CA ILE A 146 13.45 -18.96 1.86
C ILE A 146 12.61 -18.30 0.76
N GLU A 147 12.65 -16.98 0.69
CA GLU A 147 12.10 -16.24 -0.44
C GLU A 147 13.07 -16.30 -1.61
N LEU A 148 12.59 -16.79 -2.74
CA LEU A 148 13.43 -17.01 -3.91
C LEU A 148 13.41 -15.82 -4.86
N PRO A 149 14.47 -15.68 -5.68
CA PRO A 149 14.49 -14.68 -6.72
C PRO A 149 13.39 -14.94 -7.74
N ASP A 150 12.73 -13.88 -8.18
CA ASP A 150 11.80 -13.89 -9.32
C ASP A 150 12.10 -12.68 -10.23
N ALA A 151 11.26 -12.46 -11.24
CA ALA A 151 11.43 -11.35 -12.19
C ALA A 151 11.53 -9.95 -11.54
N ARG A 152 11.05 -9.77 -10.30
CA ARG A 152 11.01 -8.49 -9.58
C ARG A 152 11.84 -8.49 -8.30
N ARG A 153 11.72 -9.52 -7.46
CA ARG A 153 12.53 -9.69 -6.26
C ARG A 153 13.81 -10.41 -6.66
N LEU A 154 14.89 -9.68 -6.85
CA LEU A 154 16.17 -10.26 -7.25
C LEU A 154 17.00 -10.78 -6.05
N THR A 155 16.71 -10.29 -4.84
CA THR A 155 17.51 -10.62 -3.65
C THR A 155 16.82 -11.76 -2.87
N PRO A 156 17.40 -12.98 -2.88
CA PRO A 156 16.89 -14.06 -2.03
C PRO A 156 17.07 -13.71 -0.56
N THR A 157 16.05 -14.02 0.23
CA THR A 157 16.04 -13.72 1.67
C THR A 157 15.52 -14.91 2.44
N ALA A 158 16.29 -15.40 3.41
CA ALA A 158 15.83 -16.42 4.34
C ALA A 158 15.39 -15.79 5.65
N TYR A 159 14.33 -16.37 6.22
CA TYR A 159 13.82 -16.10 7.55
C TYR A 159 13.82 -17.41 8.32
N TRP A 160 14.18 -17.37 9.59
CA TRP A 160 14.08 -18.54 10.47
C TRP A 160 13.49 -18.17 11.81
N SER A 161 12.88 -19.15 12.47
CA SER A 161 12.36 -19.03 13.81
C SER A 161 12.48 -20.35 14.55
N GLY A 162 12.75 -20.29 15.85
CA GLY A 162 12.77 -21.43 16.75
C GLY A 162 12.87 -20.99 18.22
N PRO A 163 13.10 -21.92 19.14
CA PRO A 163 13.24 -21.62 20.57
C PRO A 163 14.37 -20.62 20.87
N ALA A 164 15.44 -20.64 20.07
CA ALA A 164 16.57 -19.71 20.16
C ALA A 164 16.27 -18.29 19.65
N GLY A 165 15.06 -18.05 19.11
CA GLY A 165 14.64 -16.78 18.53
C GLY A 165 14.39 -16.86 17.03
N ALA A 166 14.26 -15.68 16.41
CA ALA A 166 14.04 -15.54 14.99
C ALA A 166 15.12 -14.66 14.35
N GLY A 167 15.40 -14.88 13.08
CA GLY A 167 16.37 -14.10 12.33
C GLY A 167 16.04 -14.04 10.84
N GLN A 168 16.79 -13.19 10.14
CA GLN A 168 16.67 -12.96 8.71
C GLN A 168 18.06 -12.74 8.12
N GLN A 169 18.31 -13.26 6.92
CA GLN A 169 19.54 -13.05 6.16
C GLN A 169 19.21 -12.88 4.68
N ALA A 170 19.77 -11.85 4.04
CA ALA A 170 19.74 -11.69 2.60
C ALA A 170 20.97 -12.37 1.97
N PHE A 171 20.81 -12.91 0.76
CA PHE A 171 21.87 -13.64 0.07
C PHE A 171 22.13 -13.05 -1.31
N ASP A 172 23.32 -13.30 -1.83
CA ASP A 172 23.60 -13.03 -3.23
C ASP A 172 22.92 -14.09 -4.10
N SER A 173 22.19 -13.63 -5.11
CA SER A 173 21.42 -14.47 -6.03
C SER A 173 22.28 -15.39 -6.89
N ALA A 174 23.51 -15.02 -7.24
CA ALA A 174 24.39 -15.86 -8.04
C ALA A 174 25.10 -16.90 -7.16
N THR A 175 25.73 -16.45 -6.08
CA THR A 175 26.60 -17.33 -5.27
C THR A 175 25.83 -18.08 -4.18
N GLY A 176 24.78 -17.50 -3.61
CA GLY A 176 24.12 -18.00 -2.41
C GLY A 176 24.84 -17.64 -1.12
N GLU A 177 25.86 -16.78 -1.18
CA GLU A 177 26.60 -16.32 0.01
C GLU A 177 25.84 -15.21 0.75
N PRO A 178 26.02 -15.07 2.08
CA PRO A 178 25.45 -13.98 2.85
C PRO A 178 25.81 -12.62 2.24
N ARG A 179 24.78 -11.83 1.96
CA ARG A 179 24.95 -10.48 1.44
C ARG A 179 24.97 -9.49 2.59
N THR A 180 26.02 -8.68 2.63
CA THR A 180 26.14 -7.54 3.54
C THR A 180 25.81 -6.25 2.79
N ALA A 181 24.83 -5.52 3.30
CA ALA A 181 24.45 -4.19 2.84
C ALA A 181 24.07 -3.34 4.05
N ARG A 182 24.07 -2.02 3.90
CA ARG A 182 23.64 -1.10 4.94
C ARG A 182 22.22 -1.46 5.38
N ALA A 183 22.00 -1.44 6.68
CA ALA A 183 20.67 -1.59 7.24
C ALA A 183 19.81 -0.40 6.81
N THR A 184 18.67 -0.68 6.20
CA THR A 184 17.69 0.34 5.81
C THR A 184 16.29 -0.24 5.89
N ALA A 185 15.32 0.60 6.23
CA ALA A 185 13.92 0.22 6.09
C ALA A 185 13.47 0.22 4.61
N GLY A 186 14.25 0.81 3.70
CA GLY A 186 14.00 0.74 2.27
C GLY A 186 12.59 1.17 1.85
N GLY A 187 12.05 0.49 0.84
CA GLY A 187 10.65 0.62 0.46
C GLY A 187 9.67 -0.03 1.47
N GLU A 188 10.15 -0.87 2.40
CA GLU A 188 9.30 -1.50 3.42
C GLU A 188 8.67 -0.46 4.35
N PHE A 189 9.35 0.67 4.59
CA PHE A 189 8.78 1.80 5.33
C PHE A 189 7.47 2.29 4.69
N PHE A 190 7.48 2.61 3.39
CA PHE A 190 6.28 3.11 2.69
C PHE A 190 5.18 2.05 2.61
N TYR A 191 5.55 0.79 2.36
CA TYR A 191 4.63 -0.34 2.37
C TYR A 191 3.91 -0.48 3.72
N ARG A 192 4.64 -0.50 4.85
CA ARG A 192 4.02 -0.59 6.18
C ARG A 192 3.23 0.65 6.54
N PHE A 193 3.76 1.84 6.27
CA PHE A 193 3.06 3.08 6.56
C PHE A 193 1.68 3.12 5.88
N HIS A 194 1.58 2.61 4.65
CA HIS A 194 0.35 2.64 3.85
C HIS A 194 -0.87 1.97 4.52
N TYR A 195 -0.70 0.92 5.31
CA TYR A 195 -1.84 0.18 5.89
C TYR A 195 -1.89 0.18 7.42
N GLN A 196 -0.78 0.50 8.11
CA GLN A 196 -0.75 0.47 9.58
C GLN A 196 -0.20 1.71 10.24
N LEU A 197 0.30 2.71 9.49
CA LEU A 197 1.00 3.88 10.04
C LEU A 197 2.23 3.48 10.89
N HIS A 198 3.20 4.38 11.10
CA HIS A 198 4.47 3.99 11.76
C HIS A 198 4.44 4.20 13.29
N HIS A 199 4.16 5.42 13.76
CA HIS A 199 4.21 5.77 15.18
C HIS A 199 2.90 5.55 15.94
N ILE A 200 1.97 4.80 15.37
CA ILE A 200 0.69 4.43 15.99
C ILE A 200 0.73 2.92 16.19
N PRO A 201 0.24 2.38 17.33
CA PRO A 201 0.18 0.94 17.52
C PRO A 201 -0.55 0.28 16.33
N TYR A 202 0.03 -0.81 15.81
CA TYR A 202 -0.38 -1.41 14.53
C TYR A 202 -1.90 -1.65 14.43
N LEU A 203 -2.53 -2.04 15.54
CA LEU A 203 -3.97 -2.30 15.60
C LEU A 203 -4.76 -1.04 15.29
N TRP A 204 -4.43 0.08 15.94
CA TRP A 204 -5.10 1.35 15.76
C TRP A 204 -4.84 1.95 14.39
N GLY A 205 -3.61 1.89 13.90
CA GLY A 205 -3.29 2.40 12.58
C GLY A 205 -4.04 1.68 11.47
N ARG A 206 -4.17 0.35 11.57
CA ARG A 206 -5.01 -0.45 10.66
C ARG A 206 -6.48 -0.06 10.74
N TRP A 207 -7.02 0.21 11.92
CA TRP A 207 -8.41 0.70 12.05
C TRP A 207 -8.62 2.09 11.47
N ILE A 208 -7.67 3.01 11.68
CA ILE A 208 -7.72 4.36 11.11
C ILE A 208 -7.72 4.30 9.58
N VAL A 209 -6.80 3.55 8.99
CA VAL A 209 -6.73 3.38 7.53
C VAL A 209 -7.98 2.66 7.00
N GLY A 210 -8.47 1.64 7.69
CA GLY A 210 -9.70 0.93 7.32
C GLY A 210 -10.94 1.84 7.31
N ILE A 211 -11.13 2.65 8.36
CA ILE A 211 -12.22 3.63 8.41
C ILE A 211 -12.08 4.66 7.29
N ALA A 212 -10.87 5.17 7.05
CA ALA A 212 -10.60 6.10 5.96
C ALA A 212 -10.91 5.48 4.59
N ALA A 213 -10.56 4.21 4.37
CA ALA A 213 -10.86 3.48 3.14
C ALA A 213 -12.37 3.28 2.94
N LEU A 214 -13.12 2.93 4.00
CA LEU A 214 -14.59 2.82 3.92
C LEU A 214 -15.25 4.17 3.62
N LEU A 215 -14.82 5.25 4.27
CA LEU A 215 -15.27 6.61 3.96
C LEU A 215 -14.89 7.02 2.53
N GLY A 216 -13.73 6.58 2.04
CA GLY A 216 -13.30 6.74 0.65
C GLY A 216 -14.24 6.04 -0.34
N LEU A 217 -14.64 4.79 -0.08
CA LEU A 217 -15.66 4.08 -0.88
C LEU A 217 -16.99 4.85 -0.89
N VAL A 218 -17.47 5.29 0.29
CA VAL A 218 -18.69 6.09 0.40
C VAL A 218 -18.56 7.39 -0.40
N ALA A 219 -17.41 8.08 -0.33
CA ALA A 219 -17.15 9.30 -1.09
C ALA A 219 -17.14 9.04 -2.61
N MET A 220 -16.54 7.95 -3.08
CA MET A 220 -16.54 7.59 -4.50
C MET A 220 -17.94 7.28 -5.02
N VAL A 221 -18.69 6.40 -4.34
CA VAL A 221 -20.06 6.03 -4.76
C VAL A 221 -20.99 7.25 -4.70
N SER A 222 -20.94 8.04 -3.63
CA SER A 222 -21.72 9.28 -3.54
C SER A 222 -21.30 10.33 -4.58
N GLY A 223 -20.01 10.41 -4.93
CA GLY A 223 -19.49 11.29 -5.98
C GLY A 223 -20.07 10.96 -7.35
N VAL A 224 -20.08 9.68 -7.73
CA VAL A 224 -20.69 9.20 -8.98
C VAL A 224 -22.19 9.56 -9.03
N VAL A 225 -22.92 9.37 -7.93
CA VAL A 225 -24.35 9.70 -7.84
C VAL A 225 -24.60 11.22 -7.98
N VAL A 226 -23.70 12.07 -7.49
CA VAL A 226 -23.83 13.54 -7.56
C VAL A 226 -23.56 14.09 -8.96
N HIS A 227 -22.69 13.44 -9.74
CA HIS A 227 -22.26 13.89 -11.06
C HIS A 227 -23.11 13.31 -12.20
N LYS A 228 -24.26 13.94 -12.48
CA LYS A 228 -25.19 13.54 -13.57
C LYS A 228 -24.58 13.56 -14.99
N LYS A 229 -23.53 14.35 -15.22
CA LYS A 229 -22.83 14.53 -16.51
C LYS A 229 -21.36 14.09 -16.45
N LEU A 230 -21.08 13.01 -15.74
CA LEU A 230 -19.73 12.50 -15.48
C LEU A 230 -18.83 12.47 -16.73
N PHE A 231 -19.38 12.00 -17.87
CA PHE A 231 -18.64 11.86 -19.12
C PHE A 231 -18.63 13.10 -20.01
N ALA A 232 -19.68 13.93 -19.98
CA ALA A 232 -19.77 15.11 -20.84
C ALA A 232 -18.86 16.26 -20.35
N ASP A 233 -18.76 16.44 -19.04
CA ASP A 233 -17.91 17.47 -18.45
C ASP A 233 -16.41 17.06 -18.44
N PHE A 234 -16.11 15.76 -18.57
CA PHE A 234 -14.76 15.19 -18.56
C PHE A 234 -13.86 15.76 -19.67
N PHE A 235 -14.39 15.99 -20.88
CA PHE A 235 -13.61 16.48 -22.02
C PHE A 235 -13.35 18.00 -22.00
N THR A 236 -13.80 18.72 -20.96
CA THR A 236 -13.71 20.19 -20.90
C THR A 236 -12.78 20.68 -19.80
N PHE A 237 -11.46 20.52 -19.95
CA PHE A 237 -10.51 21.14 -19.03
C PHE A 237 -10.41 22.65 -19.28
N ARG A 238 -10.91 23.48 -18.35
CA ARG A 238 -10.86 24.94 -18.47
C ARG A 238 -9.71 25.52 -17.64
N ALA A 239 -8.57 25.75 -18.30
CA ALA A 239 -7.38 26.32 -17.67
C ALA A 239 -7.59 27.78 -17.19
N GLY A 240 -6.93 28.15 -16.09
CA GLY A 240 -6.84 29.56 -15.64
C GLY A 240 -8.10 30.16 -15.03
N LYS A 241 -9.13 29.37 -14.72
CA LYS A 241 -10.43 29.81 -14.16
C LYS A 241 -10.57 29.54 -12.66
N GLY A 242 -9.45 29.52 -11.93
CA GLY A 242 -9.42 29.39 -10.46
C GLY A 242 -10.16 28.16 -9.95
N ARG A 243 -11.24 28.36 -9.17
CA ARG A 243 -12.06 27.27 -8.59
C ARG A 243 -12.60 26.30 -9.65
N ARG A 244 -12.95 26.78 -10.85
CA ARG A 244 -13.47 25.93 -11.93
C ARG A 244 -12.39 24.99 -12.48
N SER A 245 -11.15 25.46 -12.59
CA SER A 245 -10.02 24.61 -13.00
C SER A 245 -9.71 23.52 -11.98
N TRP A 246 -9.84 23.81 -10.68
CA TRP A 246 -9.69 22.80 -9.62
C TRP A 246 -10.80 21.76 -9.63
N LEU A 247 -12.04 22.18 -9.93
CA LEU A 247 -13.15 21.26 -10.10
C LEU A 247 -12.95 20.36 -11.33
N ASP A 248 -12.56 20.94 -12.47
CA ASP A 248 -12.29 20.17 -13.69
C ASP A 248 -11.12 19.19 -13.47
N ALA A 249 -10.06 19.60 -12.76
CA ALA A 249 -8.94 18.73 -12.39
C ALA A 249 -9.35 17.59 -11.43
N HIS A 250 -10.11 17.91 -10.38
CA HIS A 250 -10.64 16.91 -9.46
C HIS A 250 -11.50 15.90 -10.20
N ASN A 251 -12.41 16.35 -11.07
CA ASN A 251 -13.25 15.45 -11.87
C ASN A 251 -12.41 14.57 -12.81
N ALA A 252 -11.43 15.12 -13.51
CA ALA A 252 -10.58 14.34 -14.41
C ALA A 252 -9.77 13.26 -13.67
N LEU A 253 -9.19 13.62 -12.51
CA LEU A 253 -8.42 12.73 -11.64
C LEU A 253 -9.29 11.73 -10.88
N SER A 254 -10.60 11.97 -10.76
CA SER A 254 -11.55 11.06 -10.11
C SER A 254 -12.19 10.08 -11.10
N VAL A 255 -12.56 10.54 -12.30
CA VAL A 255 -13.41 9.77 -13.24
C VAL A 255 -12.60 8.81 -14.09
N LEU A 256 -11.51 9.27 -14.71
CA LEU A 256 -10.68 8.44 -15.59
C LEU A 256 -10.09 7.21 -14.86
N PRO A 257 -9.45 7.38 -13.69
CA PRO A 257 -8.91 6.25 -12.91
C PRO A 257 -9.94 5.58 -11.98
N LEU A 258 -11.23 5.93 -12.05
CA LEU A 258 -12.26 5.47 -11.11
C LEU A 258 -12.27 3.94 -10.91
N PRO A 259 -12.20 3.09 -11.97
CA PRO A 259 -12.19 1.65 -11.78
C PRO A 259 -11.00 1.16 -10.95
N PHE A 260 -9.82 1.75 -11.16
CA PHE A 260 -8.62 1.45 -10.39
C PHE A 260 -8.75 1.94 -8.95
N HIS A 261 -9.24 3.17 -8.72
CA HIS A 261 -9.44 3.71 -7.37
C HIS A 261 -10.46 2.90 -6.56
N PHE A 262 -11.57 2.52 -7.18
CA PHE A 262 -12.55 1.66 -6.53
C PHE A 262 -11.93 0.29 -6.19
N MET A 263 -11.25 -0.33 -7.15
CA MET A 263 -10.59 -1.63 -6.95
C MET A 263 -9.55 -1.57 -5.83
N ILE A 264 -8.66 -0.56 -5.82
CA ILE A 264 -7.55 -0.50 -4.85
C ILE A 264 -8.04 -0.20 -3.43
N VAL A 265 -9.04 0.68 -3.28
CA VAL A 265 -9.61 1.01 -1.97
C VAL A 265 -10.42 -0.17 -1.42
N TYR A 266 -11.22 -0.83 -2.26
CA TYR A 266 -12.01 -1.99 -1.85
C TYR A 266 -11.13 -3.19 -1.47
N SER A 267 -10.13 -3.51 -2.31
CA SER A 267 -9.18 -4.59 -2.00
C SER A 267 -8.34 -4.31 -0.75
N GLY A 268 -7.99 -3.06 -0.48
CA GLY A 268 -7.31 -2.67 0.77
C GLY A 268 -8.13 -2.99 2.04
N LEU A 269 -9.45 -2.80 2.01
CA LEU A 269 -10.34 -3.22 3.10
C LEU A 269 -10.40 -4.74 3.24
N VAL A 270 -10.50 -5.44 2.10
CA VAL A 270 -10.63 -6.90 2.05
C VAL A 270 -9.39 -7.61 2.59
N ILE A 271 -8.19 -7.08 2.34
CA ILE A 271 -6.93 -7.67 2.84
C ILE A 271 -6.91 -7.76 4.37
N LEU A 272 -7.47 -6.77 5.06
CA LEU A 272 -7.63 -6.75 6.51
C LEU A 272 -9.07 -7.12 6.93
N GLY A 273 -9.82 -7.76 6.04
CA GLY A 273 -11.25 -7.98 6.19
C GLY A 273 -11.62 -8.79 7.43
N PHE A 274 -10.84 -9.82 7.76
CA PHE A 274 -11.02 -10.62 8.97
C PHE A 274 -10.86 -9.80 10.27
N GLN A 275 -10.09 -8.72 10.24
CA GLN A 275 -9.95 -7.81 11.38
C GLN A 275 -11.18 -6.91 11.53
N TYR A 276 -11.74 -6.43 10.42
CA TYR A 276 -12.87 -5.49 10.44
C TYR A 276 -14.24 -6.17 10.57
N MET A 277 -14.37 -7.38 10.00
CA MET A 277 -15.59 -8.19 9.91
C MET A 277 -15.32 -9.63 10.39
N PRO A 278 -15.02 -9.83 11.70
CA PRO A 278 -14.73 -11.16 12.24
C PRO A 278 -15.98 -12.03 12.43
N TRP A 279 -17.18 -11.46 12.28
CA TRP A 279 -18.45 -12.05 12.72
C TRP A 279 -18.76 -13.41 12.08
N GLY A 280 -18.56 -13.56 10.78
CA GLY A 280 -18.71 -14.86 10.11
C GLY A 280 -17.74 -15.90 10.67
N ALA A 281 -16.48 -15.54 10.90
CA ALA A 281 -15.49 -16.45 11.47
C ALA A 281 -15.79 -16.82 12.93
N LEU A 282 -16.29 -15.87 13.73
CA LEU A 282 -16.72 -16.09 15.10
C LEU A 282 -17.94 -17.01 15.19
N ALA A 283 -18.86 -16.92 14.21
CA ALA A 283 -20.05 -17.77 14.15
C ALA A 283 -19.75 -19.18 13.61
N ALA A 284 -18.74 -19.33 12.76
CA ALA A 284 -18.42 -20.61 12.12
C ALA A 284 -17.51 -21.53 12.94
N PHE A 285 -16.76 -20.98 13.89
CA PHE A 285 -15.71 -21.70 14.61
C PHE A 285 -15.64 -21.23 16.07
N ASP A 286 -15.84 -22.14 17.02
CA ASP A 286 -15.91 -21.83 18.45
C ASP A 286 -14.52 -21.53 19.04
N GLY A 287 -13.52 -22.33 18.66
CA GLY A 287 -12.15 -22.24 19.18
C GLY A 287 -11.32 -21.13 18.53
N ALA A 288 -10.63 -20.31 19.34
CA ALA A 288 -9.72 -19.29 18.83
C ALA A 288 -8.54 -19.91 18.03
N GLY A 289 -8.07 -21.09 18.44
CA GLY A 289 -7.03 -21.84 17.72
C GLY A 289 -7.53 -22.35 16.37
N GLU A 290 -8.73 -22.94 16.33
CA GLU A 290 -9.38 -23.40 15.10
C GLU A 290 -9.65 -22.25 14.14
N ARG A 291 -10.20 -21.12 14.62
CA ARG A 291 -10.37 -19.90 13.80
C ARG A 291 -9.06 -19.45 13.18
N ARG A 292 -8.01 -19.35 13.99
CA ARG A 292 -6.69 -18.96 13.50
C ARG A 292 -6.19 -19.96 12.48
N ALA A 293 -6.32 -21.27 12.72
CA ALA A 293 -5.91 -22.30 11.78
C ALA A 293 -6.70 -22.25 10.46
N ALA A 294 -8.02 -22.00 10.51
CA ALA A 294 -8.86 -21.88 9.32
C ALA A 294 -8.53 -20.62 8.52
N ILE A 295 -8.43 -19.46 9.16
CA ILE A 295 -8.02 -18.20 8.51
C ILE A 295 -6.57 -18.27 8.03
N ALA A 296 -5.70 -18.93 8.80
CA ALA A 296 -4.32 -19.13 8.41
C ALA A 296 -4.20 -20.14 7.27
N ALA A 297 -5.04 -21.18 7.18
CA ALA A 297 -5.15 -21.98 5.96
C ALA A 297 -5.62 -21.13 4.76
N GLU A 298 -6.31 -20.01 5.05
CA GLU A 298 -6.62 -18.99 4.06
C GLU A 298 -5.44 -18.05 3.68
N THR A 299 -4.28 -18.21 4.31
CA THR A 299 -3.06 -17.44 4.00
C THR A 299 -1.85 -18.40 3.96
N VAL A 300 -1.23 -18.60 2.79
CA VAL A 300 -0.23 -19.67 2.53
C VAL A 300 0.87 -19.85 3.61
N ALA A 301 1.13 -18.83 4.42
CA ALA A 301 2.16 -18.78 5.45
C ALA A 301 2.08 -19.86 6.56
N ALA A 302 0.97 -20.56 6.77
CA ALA A 302 0.85 -21.48 7.92
C ALA A 302 0.02 -22.74 7.62
N TRP A 303 0.44 -23.54 6.63
CA TRP A 303 -0.11 -24.89 6.53
C TRP A 303 0.21 -25.66 7.83
N PRO A 304 -0.79 -26.29 8.49
CA PRO A 304 -0.55 -27.02 9.72
C PRO A 304 0.31 -28.25 9.41
N VAL A 305 1.59 -28.15 9.73
CA VAL A 305 2.48 -29.29 9.87
C VAL A 305 2.35 -29.79 11.31
N GLY A 306 2.32 -31.10 11.50
CA GLY A 306 2.20 -31.71 12.83
C GLY A 306 3.34 -31.31 13.78
N ALA A 307 3.26 -31.81 15.02
CA ALA A 307 4.38 -31.71 15.95
C ALA A 307 5.63 -32.43 15.40
N PRO A 308 6.85 -31.99 15.77
CA PRO A 308 8.06 -32.72 15.43
C PRO A 308 8.02 -34.13 16.06
N SER A 309 8.64 -35.10 15.41
CA SER A 309 8.71 -36.47 15.90
C SER A 309 9.74 -36.65 17.03
N GLY A 310 10.71 -35.74 17.13
CA GLY A 310 11.85 -35.84 18.03
C GLY A 310 12.94 -36.80 17.52
N GLN A 311 12.73 -37.45 16.37
CA GLN A 311 13.71 -38.35 15.75
C GLN A 311 14.52 -37.59 14.71
N ALA A 312 15.84 -37.60 14.85
CA ALA A 312 16.73 -36.92 13.90
C ALA A 312 16.69 -37.62 12.54
N ALA A 313 16.48 -36.86 11.47
CA ALA A 313 16.57 -37.32 10.09
C ALA A 313 17.16 -36.23 9.19
N PRO A 314 18.02 -36.57 8.22
CA PRO A 314 18.55 -35.59 7.30
C PRO A 314 17.42 -34.98 6.45
N LEU A 315 17.50 -33.68 6.20
CA LEU A 315 16.60 -33.02 5.26
C LEU A 315 16.96 -33.44 3.83
N ALA A 316 15.97 -33.88 3.06
CA ALA A 316 16.11 -34.14 1.64
C ALA A 316 16.58 -32.89 0.89
N ALA A 317 17.39 -33.08 -0.16
CA ALA A 317 17.79 -31.98 -1.02
C ALA A 317 16.54 -31.26 -1.56
N LEU A 318 16.56 -29.93 -1.53
CA LEU A 318 15.48 -29.09 -2.01
C LEU A 318 15.46 -29.02 -3.54
N ALA A 319 16.61 -29.06 -4.21
CA ALA A 319 16.67 -28.90 -5.67
C ALA A 319 15.76 -29.87 -6.44
N PRO A 320 15.73 -31.19 -6.16
CA PRO A 320 14.81 -32.12 -6.82
C PRO A 320 13.33 -31.77 -6.61
N LEU A 321 12.97 -31.27 -5.42
CA LEU A 321 11.60 -30.87 -5.09
C LEU A 321 11.20 -29.62 -5.88
N LEU A 322 12.13 -28.66 -6.00
CA LEU A 322 11.92 -27.45 -6.78
C LEU A 322 11.87 -27.74 -8.27
N ARG A 323 12.63 -28.71 -8.78
CA ARG A 323 12.54 -29.16 -10.18
C ARG A 323 11.14 -29.72 -10.49
N GLN A 324 10.56 -30.49 -9.57
CA GLN A 324 9.18 -30.97 -9.71
C GLN A 324 8.16 -29.82 -9.73
N ALA A 325 8.38 -28.76 -8.94
CA ALA A 325 7.56 -27.56 -8.97
C ALA A 325 7.74 -26.75 -10.27
N GLN A 326 8.97 -26.59 -10.74
CA GLN A 326 9.30 -25.91 -12.00
C GLN A 326 8.69 -26.62 -13.21
N ALA A 327 8.66 -27.95 -13.22
CA ALA A 327 8.01 -28.72 -14.27
C ALA A 327 6.49 -28.43 -14.37
N ARG A 328 5.84 -28.11 -13.24
CA ARG A 328 4.40 -27.78 -13.20
C ARG A 328 4.11 -26.30 -13.45
N TRP A 329 4.96 -25.41 -12.95
CA TRP A 329 4.67 -23.98 -12.85
C TRP A 329 5.57 -23.08 -13.70
N GLY A 330 6.61 -23.64 -14.34
CA GLY A 330 7.65 -22.92 -15.06
C GLY A 330 8.86 -22.57 -14.19
N ALA A 331 9.97 -22.22 -14.84
CA ALA A 331 11.26 -21.99 -14.18
C ALA A 331 11.25 -20.88 -13.12
N GLN A 332 10.48 -19.81 -13.36
CA GLN A 332 10.29 -18.63 -12.49
C GLN A 332 8.98 -18.68 -11.70
N GLY A 333 8.36 -19.87 -11.60
CA GLY A 333 7.04 -20.06 -11.03
C GLY A 333 7.00 -20.21 -9.51
N ILE A 334 8.11 -20.10 -8.80
CA ILE A 334 8.21 -20.37 -7.36
C ILE A 334 8.49 -19.07 -6.60
N ASP A 335 7.68 -18.73 -5.59
CA ASP A 335 7.92 -17.55 -4.74
C ASP A 335 8.81 -17.87 -3.54
N ARG A 336 8.54 -18.98 -2.86
CA ARG A 336 9.27 -19.35 -1.65
C ARG A 336 9.24 -20.83 -1.36
N VAL A 337 10.17 -21.25 -0.50
CA VAL A 337 10.23 -22.58 0.10
C VAL A 337 10.15 -22.42 1.61
N VAL A 338 9.23 -23.14 2.26
CA VAL A 338 9.10 -23.15 3.71
C VAL A 338 9.45 -24.55 4.21
N VAL A 339 10.43 -24.65 5.10
CA VAL A 339 10.83 -25.91 5.73
C VAL A 339 10.40 -25.89 7.18
N HIS A 340 9.66 -26.90 7.60
CA HIS A 340 9.27 -27.10 8.99
C HIS A 340 10.04 -28.27 9.59
N HIS A 341 10.42 -28.12 10.86
CA HIS A 341 11.20 -29.08 11.65
C HIS A 341 12.43 -29.60 10.88
N PRO A 342 13.32 -28.71 10.38
CA PRO A 342 14.50 -29.14 9.65
C PRO A 342 15.38 -30.04 10.53
N GLY A 343 15.78 -31.20 10.00
CA GLY A 343 16.57 -32.19 10.75
C GLY A 343 15.75 -33.22 11.55
N ASP A 344 14.42 -33.21 11.45
CA ASP A 344 13.51 -34.15 12.11
C ASP A 344 12.84 -35.10 11.09
N ALA A 345 12.50 -36.33 11.50
CA ALA A 345 11.80 -37.29 10.63
C ALA A 345 10.39 -36.82 10.21
N ALA A 346 9.76 -35.93 10.99
CA ALA A 346 8.52 -35.25 10.65
C ALA A 346 8.73 -33.94 9.87
N ALA A 347 9.95 -33.70 9.33
CA ALA A 347 10.23 -32.53 8.50
C ALA A 347 9.24 -32.44 7.33
N ARG A 348 8.86 -31.20 6.98
CA ARG A 348 7.97 -30.95 5.84
C ARG A 348 8.50 -29.79 5.02
N VAL A 349 8.50 -29.96 3.71
CA VAL A 349 8.93 -28.92 2.76
C VAL A 349 7.73 -28.48 1.96
N LEU A 350 7.38 -27.19 2.07
CA LEU A 350 6.31 -26.56 1.34
C LEU A 350 6.91 -25.66 0.25
N VAL A 351 6.70 -26.00 -1.00
CA VAL A 351 7.08 -25.17 -2.15
C VAL A 351 5.86 -24.39 -2.60
N VAL A 352 5.97 -23.06 -2.62
CA VAL A 352 4.86 -22.15 -2.88
C VAL A 352 5.00 -21.52 -4.27
N ARG A 353 3.95 -21.59 -5.07
CA ARG A 353 3.90 -20.98 -6.40
C ARG A 353 3.88 -19.45 -6.29
N GLY A 354 4.64 -18.79 -7.16
CA GLY A 354 4.71 -17.33 -7.23
C GLY A 354 3.57 -16.65 -7.99
N PRO A 355 3.42 -15.32 -7.81
CA PRO A 355 2.32 -14.54 -8.38
C PRO A 355 2.52 -14.14 -9.85
N ALA A 356 3.71 -14.38 -10.43
CA ALA A 356 4.05 -13.95 -11.78
C ALA A 356 3.11 -14.55 -12.85
N GLY A 357 2.66 -13.70 -13.79
CA GLY A 357 1.79 -14.10 -14.90
C GLY A 357 0.34 -14.42 -14.52
N ARG A 358 -0.12 -14.07 -13.30
CA ARG A 358 -1.45 -14.43 -12.81
C ARG A 358 -2.20 -13.27 -12.18
N VAL A 359 -3.45 -13.08 -12.62
CA VAL A 359 -4.40 -12.13 -12.01
C VAL A 359 -5.10 -12.72 -10.78
N THR A 360 -4.91 -14.02 -10.49
CA THR A 360 -5.45 -14.68 -9.29
C THR A 360 -4.33 -15.21 -8.41
N HIS A 361 -4.29 -14.76 -7.15
CA HIS A 361 -3.41 -15.30 -6.12
C HIS A 361 -3.98 -16.63 -5.58
N ARG A 362 -4.10 -17.65 -6.45
CA ARG A 362 -4.52 -18.99 -6.00
C ARG A 362 -3.41 -19.61 -5.16
N ARG A 363 -3.78 -20.31 -4.09
CA ARG A 363 -2.87 -20.97 -3.17
C ARG A 363 -2.36 -22.26 -3.77
N GLU A 364 -1.44 -22.15 -4.71
CA GLU A 364 -0.81 -23.32 -5.30
C GLU A 364 0.49 -23.65 -4.57
N PHE A 365 0.55 -24.86 -4.04
CA PHE A 365 1.70 -25.34 -3.29
C PHE A 365 1.88 -26.84 -3.51
N LEU A 366 3.11 -27.30 -3.31
CA LEU A 366 3.47 -28.70 -3.21
C LEU A 366 4.02 -28.94 -1.82
N LEU A 367 3.47 -29.93 -1.13
CA LEU A 367 3.93 -30.38 0.17
C LEU A 367 4.68 -31.69 0.00
N PHE A 368 5.93 -31.68 0.42
CA PHE A 368 6.81 -32.84 0.39
C PHE A 368 7.14 -33.29 1.81
N ASP A 369 7.39 -34.59 1.94
CA ASP A 369 8.04 -35.15 3.10
C ASP A 369 9.49 -34.68 3.13
N GLY A 370 9.92 -34.11 4.26
CA GLY A 370 11.22 -33.49 4.39
C GLY A 370 12.37 -34.48 4.53
N ALA A 371 12.13 -35.74 4.92
CA ALA A 371 13.17 -36.75 5.05
C ALA A 371 13.36 -37.56 3.75
N SER A 372 12.25 -37.98 3.13
CA SER A 372 12.27 -38.80 1.91
C SER A 372 12.21 -37.98 0.62
N GLY A 373 11.72 -36.74 0.66
CA GLY A 373 11.43 -35.94 -0.53
C GLY A 373 10.18 -36.37 -1.31
N ALA A 374 9.40 -37.32 -0.79
CA ALA A 374 8.18 -37.78 -1.45
C ALA A 374 7.11 -36.68 -1.49
N LEU A 375 6.43 -36.52 -2.62
CA LEU A 375 5.30 -35.60 -2.74
C LEU A 375 4.12 -36.15 -1.94
N LEU A 376 3.75 -35.46 -0.87
CA LEU A 376 2.63 -35.83 0.00
C LEU A 376 1.31 -35.25 -0.50
N ARG A 377 1.35 -34.00 -0.99
CA ARG A 377 0.14 -33.30 -1.41
C ARG A 377 0.44 -32.22 -2.44
N GLU A 378 -0.43 -32.14 -3.43
CA GLU A 378 -0.56 -31.01 -4.33
C GLU A 378 -1.81 -30.21 -3.96
N SER A 379 -1.72 -28.89 -3.97
CA SER A 379 -2.86 -28.00 -3.73
C SER A 379 -3.98 -28.25 -4.75
N GLY A 380 -5.20 -28.48 -4.27
CA GLY A 380 -6.39 -28.61 -5.10
C GLY A 380 -7.02 -27.27 -5.49
N PRO A 381 -8.12 -27.29 -6.28
CA PRO A 381 -8.88 -26.10 -6.61
C PRO A 381 -9.41 -25.41 -5.36
N VAL A 382 -9.40 -24.08 -5.36
CA VAL A 382 -9.99 -23.24 -4.30
C VAL A 382 -11.45 -22.93 -4.62
N GLY A 383 -12.27 -22.73 -3.58
CA GLY A 383 -13.64 -22.26 -3.72
C GLY A 383 -13.71 -20.89 -4.39
N ALA A 384 -14.84 -20.57 -5.01
CA ALA A 384 -15.03 -19.29 -5.70
C ALA A 384 -14.78 -18.05 -4.80
N PRO A 385 -15.22 -18.01 -3.53
CA PRO A 385 -14.93 -16.88 -2.62
C PRO A 385 -13.43 -16.70 -2.37
N ALA A 386 -12.71 -17.79 -2.10
CA ALA A 386 -11.26 -17.77 -1.92
C ALA A 386 -10.53 -17.33 -3.21
N ALA A 387 -11.03 -17.71 -4.39
CA ALA A 387 -10.49 -17.26 -5.67
C ALA A 387 -10.66 -15.74 -5.88
N VAL A 388 -11.82 -15.18 -5.53
CA VAL A 388 -12.09 -13.73 -5.59
C VAL A 388 -11.18 -12.98 -4.61
N LEU A 389 -11.06 -13.47 -3.37
CA LEU A 389 -10.16 -12.92 -2.36
C LEU A 389 -8.72 -12.90 -2.87
N GLY A 390 -8.23 -14.01 -3.44
CA GLY A 390 -6.90 -14.09 -4.04
C GLY A 390 -6.73 -13.16 -5.25
N GLY A 391 -7.77 -12.97 -6.06
CA GLY A 391 -7.77 -11.99 -7.16
C GLY A 391 -7.62 -10.55 -6.66
N LEU A 392 -8.39 -10.16 -5.66
CA LEU A 392 -8.28 -8.84 -5.03
C LEU A 392 -6.92 -8.61 -4.39
N TYR A 393 -6.35 -9.64 -3.76
CA TYR A 393 -5.00 -9.60 -3.20
C TYR A 393 -3.94 -9.37 -4.28
N ALA A 394 -4.02 -10.12 -5.40
CA ALA A 394 -3.13 -9.95 -6.55
C ALA A 394 -3.24 -8.55 -7.16
N LEU A 395 -4.47 -8.08 -7.39
CA LEU A 395 -4.77 -6.76 -7.95
C LEU A 395 -4.24 -5.62 -7.06
N HIS A 396 -4.38 -5.73 -5.74
CA HIS A 396 -3.89 -4.72 -4.81
C HIS A 396 -2.37 -4.64 -4.75
N LEU A 397 -1.72 -5.79 -4.66
CA LEU A 397 -0.25 -5.84 -4.57
C LEU A 397 0.43 -5.55 -5.91
N GLY A 398 -0.25 -5.79 -7.04
CA GLY A 398 0.30 -5.56 -8.38
C GLY A 398 1.55 -6.39 -8.71
N ARG A 399 1.83 -7.49 -7.99
CA ARG A 399 3.05 -8.29 -8.20
C ARG A 399 3.08 -9.04 -9.53
N PHE A 400 1.92 -9.19 -10.18
CA PHE A 400 1.81 -9.77 -11.52
C PHE A 400 2.16 -8.77 -12.64
N ALA A 401 2.23 -7.47 -12.33
CA ALA A 401 2.45 -6.43 -13.32
C ALA A 401 3.90 -6.44 -13.82
N ASP A 402 4.06 -6.44 -15.13
CA ASP A 402 5.34 -6.10 -15.77
C ASP A 402 5.70 -4.61 -15.48
N PRO A 403 6.92 -4.16 -15.82
CA PRO A 403 7.34 -2.79 -15.54
C PRO A 403 6.43 -1.71 -16.13
N VAL A 404 5.78 -1.97 -17.28
CA VAL A 404 4.88 -1.01 -17.94
C VAL A 404 3.58 -0.91 -17.16
N LEU A 405 2.93 -2.04 -16.85
CA LEU A 405 1.70 -2.07 -16.07
C LEU A 405 1.93 -1.55 -14.65
N GLN A 406 3.08 -1.84 -14.04
CA GLN A 406 3.49 -1.28 -12.75
C GLN A 406 3.58 0.25 -12.83
N GLY A 407 4.19 0.79 -13.88
CA GLY A 407 4.23 2.24 -14.14
C GLY A 407 2.83 2.85 -14.28
N ILE A 408 1.92 2.16 -14.97
CA ILE A 408 0.51 2.59 -15.08
C ILE A 408 -0.16 2.58 -13.70
N CYS A 409 -0.06 1.50 -12.93
CA CYS A 409 -0.61 1.40 -11.57
C CYS A 409 -0.05 2.49 -10.65
N PHE A 410 1.24 2.79 -10.75
CA PHE A 410 1.88 3.89 -10.04
C PHE A 410 1.28 5.24 -10.40
N LEU A 411 1.13 5.54 -11.70
CA LEU A 411 0.53 6.80 -12.17
C LEU A 411 -0.94 6.92 -11.77
N LEU A 412 -1.71 5.83 -11.80
CA LEU A 412 -3.11 5.79 -11.34
C LEU A 412 -3.19 5.98 -9.81
N GLY A 413 -2.23 5.44 -9.06
CA GLY A 413 -2.07 5.69 -7.63
C GLY A 413 -1.78 7.17 -7.33
N LEU A 414 -0.83 7.78 -8.04
CA LEU A 414 -0.53 9.21 -7.94
C LEU A 414 -1.71 10.09 -8.36
N ALA A 415 -2.49 9.66 -9.36
CA ALA A 415 -3.75 10.33 -9.71
C ALA A 415 -4.75 10.29 -8.54
N GLY A 416 -4.75 9.21 -7.75
CA GLY A 416 -5.49 9.10 -6.49
C GLY A 416 -5.03 10.10 -5.44
N THR A 417 -3.71 10.22 -5.23
CA THR A 417 -3.13 11.25 -4.35
C THR A 417 -3.53 12.66 -4.80
N ALA A 418 -3.40 12.95 -6.10
CA ALA A 418 -3.74 14.25 -6.68
C ALA A 418 -5.25 14.55 -6.60
N MET A 419 -6.12 13.57 -6.83
CA MET A 419 -7.57 13.69 -6.64
C MET A 419 -7.91 14.15 -5.22
N VAL A 420 -7.34 13.50 -4.21
CA VAL A 420 -7.60 13.84 -2.80
C VAL A 420 -7.05 15.23 -2.48
N GLY A 421 -5.82 15.52 -2.93
CA GLY A 421 -5.19 16.83 -2.75
C GLY A 421 -5.97 17.98 -3.38
N THR A 422 -6.46 17.80 -4.61
CA THR A 422 -7.31 18.80 -5.29
C THR A 422 -8.66 18.99 -4.60
N GLY A 423 -9.27 17.92 -4.06
CA GLY A 423 -10.50 18.01 -3.27
C GLY A 423 -10.33 18.85 -2.00
N LEU A 424 -9.22 18.65 -1.28
CA LEU A 424 -8.84 19.44 -0.10
C LEU A 424 -8.65 20.94 -0.43
N VAL A 425 -7.94 21.24 -1.53
CA VAL A 425 -7.72 22.61 -1.99
C VAL A 425 -9.02 23.27 -2.44
N LEU A 426 -9.89 22.54 -3.14
CA LEU A 426 -11.20 23.03 -3.58
C LEU A 426 -12.08 23.41 -2.38
N TRP A 427 -12.07 22.58 -1.33
CA TRP A 427 -12.88 22.80 -0.13
C TRP A 427 -12.47 24.07 0.64
N THR A 428 -11.16 24.30 0.80
CA THR A 428 -10.64 25.49 1.49
C THR A 428 -10.79 26.75 0.63
N ALA A 429 -10.55 26.66 -0.68
CA ALA A 429 -10.72 27.77 -1.62
C ALA A 429 -12.17 28.29 -1.64
N ALA A 430 -13.16 27.41 -1.43
CA ALA A 430 -14.57 27.80 -1.38
C ALA A 430 -14.98 28.55 -0.09
N ARG A 431 -14.16 28.52 0.97
CA ARG A 431 -14.52 29.04 2.32
C ARG A 431 -13.64 30.21 2.79
N GLY A 432 -12.58 30.52 2.06
CA GLY A 432 -11.65 31.59 2.42
C GLY A 432 -10.68 31.22 3.54
N PRO A 433 -9.73 32.12 3.87
CA PRO A 433 -8.59 31.81 4.73
C PRO A 433 -8.86 31.92 6.25
N GLY A 434 -10.08 32.27 6.68
CA GLY A 434 -10.42 32.53 8.08
C GLY A 434 -10.98 31.31 8.83
N GLY A 435 -10.95 31.38 10.17
CA GLY A 435 -11.55 30.39 11.07
C GLY A 435 -11.03 28.96 10.87
N ALA A 436 -11.92 27.98 11.01
CA ALA A 436 -11.60 26.55 10.84
C ALA A 436 -11.05 26.22 9.44
N ALA A 437 -11.50 26.92 8.39
CA ALA A 437 -11.02 26.71 7.02
C ALA A 437 -9.56 27.16 6.86
N GLY A 438 -9.13 28.21 7.58
CA GLY A 438 -7.74 28.63 7.67
C GLY A 438 -6.84 27.57 8.31
N GLY A 439 -7.29 26.95 9.41
CA GLY A 439 -6.59 25.85 10.07
C GLY A 439 -6.42 24.63 9.15
N VAL A 440 -7.52 24.18 8.52
CA VAL A 440 -7.49 23.11 7.52
C VAL A 440 -6.55 23.47 6.36
N GLY A 441 -6.58 24.71 5.89
CA GLY A 441 -5.68 25.19 4.83
C GLY A 441 -4.19 25.07 5.18
N ARG A 442 -3.80 25.29 6.44
CA ARG A 442 -2.42 25.10 6.90
C ARG A 442 -2.03 23.63 6.97
N ILE A 443 -2.91 22.79 7.51
CA ILE A 443 -2.69 21.34 7.54
C ILE A 443 -2.59 20.78 6.11
N ASN A 444 -3.41 21.28 5.19
CA ASN A 444 -3.33 20.89 3.78
C ASN A 444 -1.97 21.18 3.17
N VAL A 445 -1.31 22.30 3.50
CA VAL A 445 0.06 22.55 3.03
C VAL A 445 1.00 21.46 3.54
N ALA A 446 0.98 21.19 4.85
CA ALA A 446 1.86 20.21 5.48
C ALA A 446 1.63 18.78 4.99
N VAL A 447 0.38 18.40 4.71
CA VAL A 447 0.05 17.06 4.20
C VAL A 447 0.37 16.96 2.72
N VAL A 448 -0.13 17.90 1.90
CA VAL A 448 -0.06 17.79 0.44
C VAL A 448 1.35 18.10 -0.08
N ALA A 449 1.98 19.18 0.38
CA ALA A 449 3.34 19.55 -0.03
C ALA A 449 4.42 18.98 0.89
N GLY A 450 4.14 18.87 2.19
CA GLY A 450 5.12 18.40 3.17
C GLY A 450 5.39 16.89 3.09
N LEU A 451 4.44 16.05 2.67
CA LEU A 451 4.67 14.60 2.58
C LEU A 451 5.65 14.20 1.46
N PRO A 452 5.56 14.76 0.22
CA PRO A 452 6.60 14.58 -0.78
C PRO A 452 7.97 15.13 -0.33
N LEU A 453 7.99 16.28 0.37
CA LEU A 453 9.21 16.84 0.94
C LEU A 453 9.86 15.89 1.97
N ALA A 454 9.06 15.32 2.87
CA ALA A 454 9.51 14.33 3.85
C ALA A 454 10.05 13.06 3.17
N THR A 455 9.41 12.64 2.08
CA THR A 455 9.87 11.52 1.24
C THR A 455 11.26 11.81 0.67
N ALA A 456 11.50 13.03 0.16
CA ALA A 456 12.84 13.42 -0.30
C ALA A 456 13.86 13.40 0.85
N ALA A 457 13.50 13.92 2.03
CA ALA A 457 14.37 13.91 3.21
C ALA A 457 14.77 12.47 3.64
N TYR A 458 13.85 11.51 3.54
CA TYR A 458 14.14 10.09 3.78
C TYR A 458 15.21 9.53 2.83
N LEU A 459 15.09 9.83 1.53
CA LEU A 459 16.06 9.39 0.52
C LEU A 459 17.43 10.08 0.72
N TRP A 460 17.43 11.35 1.13
CA TRP A 460 18.66 12.07 1.50
C TRP A 460 19.32 11.47 2.74
N ALA A 461 18.55 11.15 3.78
CA ALA A 461 19.05 10.49 4.98
C ALA A 461 19.77 9.19 4.64
N ASN A 462 19.24 8.41 3.69
CA ASN A 462 19.88 7.19 3.26
C ASN A 462 21.29 7.39 2.64
N ARG A 463 21.53 8.52 1.96
CA ARG A 463 22.85 8.82 1.39
C ARG A 463 23.80 9.46 2.40
N LEU A 464 23.29 10.25 3.33
CA LEU A 464 24.10 11.05 4.26
C LEU A 464 24.38 10.37 5.60
N LEU A 465 23.51 9.48 6.07
CA LEU A 465 23.72 8.78 7.34
C LEU A 465 24.84 7.72 7.21
N PRO A 466 25.78 7.65 8.17
CA PRO A 466 26.83 6.63 8.19
C PRO A 466 26.25 5.21 8.08
N ALA A 467 26.92 4.32 7.34
CA ALA A 467 26.44 2.96 7.11
C ALA A 467 26.41 2.10 8.38
N ASN A 468 27.29 2.39 9.34
CA ASN A 468 27.43 1.70 10.62
C ASN A 468 26.65 2.36 11.78
N LEU A 469 25.79 3.33 11.50
CA LEU A 469 24.98 3.99 12.53
C LEU A 469 24.08 2.96 13.25
N PRO A 470 24.11 2.88 14.60
CA PRO A 470 23.16 2.04 15.33
C PRO A 470 21.73 2.51 15.06
N LEU A 471 20.80 1.57 14.88
CA LEU A 471 19.39 1.88 14.57
C LEU A 471 19.22 2.81 13.36
N ARG A 472 20.08 2.61 12.35
CA ARG A 472 20.08 3.39 11.11
C ARG A 472 18.70 3.40 10.41
N PRO A 473 17.97 2.27 10.26
CA PRO A 473 16.63 2.29 9.67
C PRO A 473 15.68 3.25 10.41
N GLU A 474 15.73 3.26 11.75
CA GLU A 474 14.92 4.14 12.58
C GLU A 474 15.34 5.61 12.40
N ALA A 475 16.64 5.90 12.30
CA ALA A 475 17.14 7.26 12.05
C ALA A 475 16.70 7.81 10.67
N GLU A 476 16.67 6.96 9.63
CA GLU A 476 16.10 7.33 8.33
C GLU A 476 14.62 7.73 8.48
N ILE A 477 13.83 6.88 9.17
CA ILE A 477 12.41 7.11 9.41
C ILE A 477 12.16 8.35 10.28
N GLN A 478 12.98 8.58 11.30
CA GLN A 478 12.90 9.79 12.13
C GLN A 478 13.20 11.04 11.31
N THR A 479 14.13 10.98 10.36
CA THR A 479 14.41 12.11 9.46
C THR A 479 13.20 12.44 8.59
N PHE A 480 12.48 11.43 8.09
CA PHE A 480 11.20 11.61 7.40
C PHE A 480 10.19 12.36 8.28
N PHE A 481 9.96 11.88 9.51
CA PHE A 481 8.97 12.50 10.41
C PHE A 481 9.40 13.88 10.91
N ALA A 482 10.70 14.11 11.14
CA ALA A 482 11.24 15.41 11.51
C ALA A 482 11.04 16.43 10.38
N ALA A 483 11.33 16.05 9.13
CA ALA A 483 11.06 16.89 7.96
C ALA A 483 9.56 17.19 7.80
N TRP A 484 8.70 16.20 8.06
CA TRP A 484 7.26 16.38 7.97
C TRP A 484 6.71 17.28 9.10
N ALA A 485 7.19 17.10 10.33
CA ALA A 485 6.87 17.95 11.47
C ALA A 485 7.35 19.39 11.25
N LEU A 486 8.55 19.57 10.68
CA LEU A 486 9.06 20.88 10.28
C LEU A 486 8.16 21.51 9.19
N ALA A 487 7.73 20.74 8.20
CA ALA A 487 6.78 21.23 7.20
C ALA A 487 5.46 21.68 7.83
N LEU A 488 4.96 20.95 8.84
CA LEU A 488 3.78 21.37 9.61
C LEU A 488 4.03 22.65 10.41
N ALA A 489 5.15 22.76 11.12
CA ALA A 489 5.52 23.96 11.87
C ALA A 489 5.63 25.18 10.95
N VAL A 490 6.30 25.04 9.81
CA VAL A 490 6.42 26.09 8.78
C VAL A 490 5.06 26.49 8.24
N ALA A 491 4.15 25.54 7.98
CA ALA A 491 2.78 25.84 7.55
C ALA A 491 1.92 26.47 8.66
N GLY A 492 2.23 26.20 9.93
CA GLY A 492 1.60 26.80 11.10
C GLY A 492 1.96 28.28 11.26
N VAL A 493 3.22 28.62 11.02
CA VAL A 493 3.77 29.98 11.15
C VAL A 493 3.51 30.83 9.91
N LEU A 494 3.79 30.28 8.72
CA LEU A 494 3.66 31.01 7.47
C LEU A 494 2.21 30.99 6.96
N ARG A 495 1.79 32.09 6.32
CA ARG A 495 0.53 32.11 5.59
C ARG A 495 0.57 31.06 4.46
N PRO A 496 -0.53 30.35 4.17
CA PRO A 496 -0.57 29.32 3.11
C PRO A 496 -0.01 29.82 1.78
N ALA A 497 -0.26 31.09 1.43
CA ALA A 497 0.33 31.73 0.27
C ALA A 497 1.87 31.56 0.20
N ARG A 498 2.61 31.79 1.29
CA ARG A 498 4.07 31.60 1.30
C ARG A 498 4.48 30.14 1.51
N ALA A 499 3.73 29.40 2.31
CA ALA A 499 4.08 28.04 2.70
C ALA A 499 4.02 27.05 1.51
N TRP A 500 2.99 27.16 0.65
CA TRP A 500 2.85 26.31 -0.55
C TRP A 500 4.07 26.34 -1.49
N PRO A 501 4.49 27.49 -2.05
CA PRO A 501 5.62 27.54 -2.97
C PRO A 501 6.96 27.27 -2.28
N LEU A 502 7.07 27.49 -0.98
CA LEU A 502 8.27 27.17 -0.21
C LEU A 502 8.44 25.65 -0.11
N GLN A 503 7.42 24.92 0.34
CA GLN A 503 7.52 23.47 0.51
C GLN A 503 7.63 22.74 -0.84
N TRP A 504 6.87 23.17 -1.85
CA TRP A 504 7.03 22.63 -3.21
C TRP A 504 8.42 22.91 -3.78
N GLY A 505 8.95 24.12 -3.58
CA GLY A 505 10.29 24.49 -4.02
C GLY A 505 11.38 23.69 -3.30
N ALA A 506 11.25 23.49 -1.98
CA ALA A 506 12.17 22.67 -1.20
C ALA A 506 12.14 21.20 -1.66
N GLY A 507 10.94 20.64 -1.87
CA GLY A 507 10.80 19.28 -2.40
C GLY A 507 11.42 19.16 -3.80
N ALA A 508 11.17 20.13 -4.68
CA ALA A 508 11.77 20.16 -6.01
C ALA A 508 13.31 20.22 -5.96
N LEU A 509 13.86 21.03 -5.06
CA LEU A 509 15.31 21.11 -4.87
C LEU A 509 15.89 19.77 -4.39
N LEU A 510 15.31 19.16 -3.35
CA LEU A 510 15.82 17.91 -2.79
C LEU A 510 15.72 16.75 -3.79
N PHE A 511 14.59 16.59 -4.49
CA PHE A 511 14.47 15.56 -5.52
C PHE A 511 15.37 15.82 -6.73
N GLY A 512 15.50 17.09 -7.15
CA GLY A 512 16.33 17.46 -8.31
C GLY A 512 17.82 17.31 -8.05
N ALA A 513 18.26 17.54 -6.81
CA ALA A 513 19.66 17.36 -6.41
C ALA A 513 19.99 15.91 -5.98
N LEU A 514 19.01 15.01 -5.92
CA LEU A 514 19.23 13.62 -5.50
C LEU A 514 20.17 12.83 -6.42
N PRO A 515 20.10 12.93 -7.77
CA PRO A 515 21.06 12.24 -8.64
C PRO A 515 22.49 12.75 -8.46
N LEU A 516 22.66 14.06 -8.23
CA LEU A 516 23.97 14.64 -7.90
C LEU A 516 24.48 14.09 -6.57
N LEU A 517 23.65 14.08 -5.54
CA LEU A 517 24.01 13.49 -4.25
C LEU A 517 24.38 12.01 -4.40
N ASN A 518 23.61 11.25 -5.19
CA ASN A 518 23.88 9.85 -5.49
C ASN A 518 25.25 9.67 -6.17
N ALA A 519 25.59 10.53 -7.13
CA ALA A 519 26.88 10.52 -7.80
C ALA A 519 28.06 10.87 -6.87
N LEU A 520 27.84 11.74 -5.88
CA LEU A 520 28.87 12.15 -4.91
C LEU A 520 29.09 11.12 -3.79
N THR A 521 28.07 10.33 -3.46
CA THR A 521 28.08 9.43 -2.28
C THR A 521 28.15 7.95 -2.63
N THR A 522 28.02 7.59 -3.90
CA THR A 522 27.97 6.19 -4.34
C THR A 522 28.82 5.96 -5.59
N GLN A 523 29.14 4.69 -5.84
CA GLN A 523 29.83 4.27 -7.06
C GLN A 523 28.87 4.00 -8.24
N ARG A 524 27.57 4.33 -8.10
CA ARG A 524 26.51 4.07 -9.10
C ARG A 524 25.80 5.36 -9.57
N PRO A 525 26.53 6.33 -10.14
CA PRO A 525 25.92 7.47 -10.81
C PRO A 525 25.22 7.02 -12.11
N LEU A 526 24.29 7.85 -12.60
CA LEU A 526 23.52 7.62 -13.83
C LEU A 526 24.36 7.11 -15.01
N TRP A 527 25.52 7.72 -15.31
CA TRP A 527 26.34 7.31 -16.46
C TRP A 527 26.92 5.90 -16.32
N ARG A 528 27.26 5.46 -15.10
CA ARG A 528 27.67 4.07 -14.86
C ARG A 528 26.48 3.12 -14.88
N GLY A 529 25.31 3.57 -14.39
CA GLY A 529 24.08 2.80 -14.48
C GLY A 529 23.68 2.52 -15.93
N LEU A 530 23.80 3.53 -16.80
CA LEU A 530 23.58 3.38 -18.26
C LEU A 530 24.56 2.39 -18.89
N ALA A 531 25.83 2.44 -18.50
CA ALA A 531 26.85 1.50 -19.01
C ALA A 531 26.61 0.06 -18.54
N SER A 532 26.11 -0.15 -17.32
CA SER A 532 25.90 -1.48 -16.73
C SER A 532 24.48 -2.04 -16.93
N GLY A 533 23.55 -1.27 -17.50
CA GLY A 533 22.15 -1.68 -17.66
C GLY A 533 21.37 -1.76 -16.34
N ASP A 534 21.77 -0.97 -15.35
CA ASP A 534 21.20 -0.95 -14.01
C ASP A 534 19.89 -0.15 -13.96
N ALA A 535 18.82 -0.81 -14.37
CA ALA A 535 17.49 -0.20 -14.53
C ALA A 535 16.97 0.49 -13.25
N VAL A 536 17.32 -0.01 -12.05
CA VAL A 536 16.85 0.58 -10.78
C VAL A 536 17.47 1.96 -10.57
N PHE A 537 18.79 2.08 -10.74
CA PHE A 537 19.48 3.35 -10.56
C PHE A 537 19.14 4.34 -11.67
N ILE A 538 19.07 3.89 -12.93
CA ILE A 538 18.60 4.73 -14.04
C ILE A 538 17.19 5.24 -13.76
N GLY A 539 16.27 4.34 -13.37
CA GLY A 539 14.88 4.69 -13.09
C GLY A 539 14.76 5.75 -12.00
N MET A 540 15.50 5.61 -10.90
CA MET A 540 15.52 6.60 -9.82
C MET A 540 16.14 7.93 -10.22
N ASP A 541 17.28 7.89 -10.92
CA ASP A 541 17.99 9.09 -11.38
C ASP A 541 17.22 9.86 -12.46
N LEU A 542 16.22 9.25 -13.12
CA LEU A 542 15.27 9.92 -14.02
C LEU A 542 13.98 10.34 -13.32
N ALA A 543 13.43 9.48 -12.45
CA ALA A 543 12.16 9.73 -11.77
C ALA A 543 12.24 10.90 -10.78
N CYS A 544 13.34 11.01 -10.03
CA CYS A 544 13.51 12.09 -9.06
C CYS A 544 13.55 13.49 -9.73
N PRO A 545 14.34 13.73 -10.79
CA PRO A 545 14.25 14.97 -11.57
C PRO A 545 12.88 15.22 -12.20
N ALA A 546 12.20 14.19 -12.72
CA ALA A 546 10.86 14.33 -13.28
C ALA A 546 9.86 14.81 -12.21
N LEU A 547 9.92 14.22 -11.01
CA LEU A 547 9.13 14.67 -9.86
C LEU A 547 9.51 16.09 -9.46
N ALA A 548 10.80 16.42 -9.43
CA ALA A 548 11.30 17.77 -9.14
C ALA A 548 10.74 18.82 -10.09
N LEU A 549 10.68 18.54 -11.40
CA LEU A 549 10.06 19.42 -12.39
C LEU A 549 8.56 19.63 -12.09
N GLY A 550 7.84 18.56 -11.76
CA GLY A 550 6.43 18.63 -11.36
C GLY A 550 6.20 19.50 -10.11
N LEU A 551 6.99 19.26 -9.06
CA LEU A 551 6.93 20.05 -7.82
C LEU A 551 7.35 21.52 -8.06
N GLY A 552 8.38 21.74 -8.87
CA GLY A 552 8.86 23.07 -9.26
C GLY A 552 7.80 23.85 -10.05
N ALA A 553 7.10 23.19 -10.98
CA ALA A 553 5.98 23.79 -11.70
C ALA A 553 4.84 24.18 -10.74
N MET A 554 4.54 23.35 -9.74
CA MET A 554 3.55 23.66 -8.70
C MET A 554 4.00 24.85 -7.83
N ALA A 555 5.28 24.91 -7.46
CA ALA A 555 5.85 26.04 -6.74
C ALA A 555 5.74 27.34 -7.54
N TRP A 556 6.12 27.31 -8.81
CA TRP A 556 6.05 28.46 -9.71
C TRP A 556 4.62 28.95 -9.93
N ARG A 557 3.67 28.03 -10.16
CA ARG A 557 2.24 28.35 -10.27
C ARG A 557 1.71 28.99 -8.99
N ALA A 558 2.07 28.46 -7.83
CA ALA A 558 1.67 29.01 -6.54
C ALA A 558 2.24 30.43 -6.31
N ARG A 559 3.47 30.72 -6.74
CA ARG A 559 4.05 32.08 -6.69
C ARG A 559 3.36 33.04 -7.65
N ARG A 560 3.12 32.64 -8.90
CA ARG A 560 2.43 33.49 -9.89
C ARG A 560 1.00 33.84 -9.49
N ALA A 561 0.28 32.91 -8.88
CA ALA A 561 -1.05 33.17 -8.35
C ALA A 561 -1.05 34.29 -7.28
N GLN A 562 0.03 34.42 -6.49
CA GLN A 562 0.17 35.50 -5.52
C GLN A 562 0.52 36.84 -6.15
N GLY A 563 1.38 36.85 -7.17
CA GLY A 563 1.75 38.07 -7.89
C GLY A 563 0.52 38.76 -8.47
N ARG A 564 -0.35 38.02 -9.15
CA ARG A 564 -1.59 38.54 -9.75
C ARG A 564 -2.58 39.10 -8.73
N VAL A 565 -2.68 38.51 -7.53
CA VAL A 565 -3.54 39.01 -6.45
C VAL A 565 -2.99 40.30 -5.84
N ARG A 566 -1.66 40.46 -5.80
CA ARG A 566 -1.01 41.70 -5.35
C ARG A 566 -1.15 42.84 -6.36
N GLU A 567 -0.91 42.57 -7.64
CA GLU A 567 -1.07 43.55 -8.72
C GLU A 567 -2.50 44.08 -8.80
N GLY A 568 -3.52 43.21 -8.76
CA GLY A 568 -4.93 43.65 -8.79
C GLY A 568 -5.37 44.46 -7.56
N ARG A 569 -4.73 44.27 -6.39
CA ARG A 569 -4.95 45.15 -5.23
C ARG A 569 -4.28 46.51 -5.40
N HIS A 570 -3.06 46.55 -5.92
CA HIS A 570 -2.35 47.79 -6.19
C HIS A 570 -3.04 48.64 -7.28
N GLU A 571 -3.64 48.01 -8.29
CA GLU A 571 -4.45 48.72 -9.29
C GLU A 571 -5.76 49.27 -8.72
N GLN A 572 -6.43 48.53 -7.82
CA GLN A 572 -7.61 49.03 -7.09
C GLN A 572 -7.28 50.19 -6.14
N GLU A 573 -6.12 50.16 -5.49
CA GLU A 573 -5.66 51.23 -4.59
C GLU A 573 -5.11 52.46 -5.33
N ARG A 574 -4.78 52.34 -6.62
CA ARG A 574 -4.36 53.47 -7.49
C ARG A 574 -5.49 54.07 -8.33
N GLY A 575 -6.59 53.34 -8.50
CA GLY A 575 -7.79 53.78 -9.22
C GLY A 575 -8.90 54.32 -8.32
N ALA A 576 -8.69 54.37 -7.00
CA ALA A 576 -9.49 55.05 -5.99
C ALA A 576 -8.68 56.24 -5.46
#